data_AF-A0A558FM05-F1
#
_entry.id   AF-A0A558FM05-F1
#
_cell.length_a   1.000
_cell.length_b   1.000
_cell.length_c   1.000
_cell.angle_alpha   90.00
_cell.angle_beta   90.00
_cell.angle_gamma   90.00
#
_symmetry.space_group_name_H-M   'P 1'
#
loop_
_entity.id
_entity.type
_entity.pdbx_description
1 polymer ?
#
loop_
_entity_poly.entity_id
_entity_poly.type
_entity_poly.pdbx_seq_one_letter_code
_entity_poly.pdbx_strand_id
1 'polypeptide(L)'
;MSALLRTLRFYLVVGLVQGLLLMSVVLSNRLSGAMAEICAGLLMGGTLLQLLPEHRGQWRTWLASAALALVVAGLVLACRGLPLTLLVLGSVVAGLTLLTVLSAAALPGLAYFWRRFFDYALWVALALPLPWIAQALLKVWTTYHDPLKGGWDALVFFAGPTLAFSLGLFLIGLCLATLLRRNTMTAVC
;
A
#
# COMPACT_ATOMS: atom_id res chain seq x y z
N MET A 1 -15.72 16.56 13.66
CA MET A 1 -15.21 15.98 12.40
C MET A 1 -15.44 14.47 12.43
N SER A 2 -16.15 13.87 11.46
CA SER A 2 -16.55 12.46 11.52
C SER A 2 -15.35 11.50 11.41
N ALA A 3 -15.43 10.34 12.07
CA ALA A 3 -14.36 9.33 12.07
C ALA A 3 -13.97 8.87 10.65
N LEU A 4 -14.95 8.76 9.74
CA LEU A 4 -14.72 8.42 8.32
C LEU A 4 -13.82 9.44 7.60
N LEU A 5 -14.05 10.74 7.82
CA LEU A 5 -13.23 11.78 7.19
C LEU A 5 -11.79 11.77 7.71
N ARG A 6 -11.59 11.42 8.99
CA ARG A 6 -10.26 11.26 9.58
C ARG A 6 -9.53 10.06 9.01
N THR A 7 -10.23 8.96 8.76
CA THR A 7 -9.68 7.75 8.13
C THR A 7 -9.34 7.99 6.67
N LEU A 8 -10.23 8.58 5.87
CA LEU A 8 -9.97 8.94 4.47
C LEU A 8 -8.72 9.82 4.32
N ARG A 9 -8.60 10.87 5.16
CA ARG A 9 -7.42 11.73 5.17
C ARG A 9 -6.14 10.94 5.44
N PHE A 10 -6.17 9.97 6.35
CA PHE A 10 -5.01 9.14 6.64
C PHE A 10 -4.57 8.31 5.43
N TYR A 11 -5.50 7.61 4.76
CA TYR A 11 -5.19 6.84 3.55
C TYR A 11 -4.59 7.73 2.45
N LEU A 12 -5.19 8.91 2.21
CA LEU A 12 -4.70 9.86 1.22
C LEU A 12 -3.32 10.43 1.58
N VAL A 13 -3.08 10.76 2.86
CA VAL A 13 -1.78 11.26 3.32
C VAL A 13 -0.69 10.19 3.15
N VAL A 14 -0.95 8.94 3.54
CA VAL A 14 0.02 7.84 3.37
C VAL A 14 0.29 7.59 1.89
N GLY A 15 -0.75 7.52 1.05
CA GLY A 15 -0.59 7.36 -0.39
C GLY A 15 0.18 8.51 -1.06
N LEU A 16 -0.05 9.75 -0.62
CA LEU A 16 0.68 10.93 -1.11
C LEU A 16 2.15 10.90 -0.70
N VAL A 17 2.44 10.56 0.58
CA VAL A 17 3.82 10.43 1.08
C VAL A 17 4.57 9.35 0.32
N GLN A 18 3.94 8.20 0.07
CA GLN A 18 4.49 7.12 -0.75
C GLN A 18 4.83 7.60 -2.19
N GLY A 19 3.92 8.38 -2.80
CA GLY A 19 4.12 8.97 -4.13
C GLY A 19 5.24 10.01 -4.18
N LEU A 20 5.30 10.90 -3.19
CA LEU A 20 6.36 11.91 -3.07
C LEU A 20 7.75 11.28 -2.86
N LEU A 21 7.83 10.20 -2.08
CA LEU A 21 9.06 9.44 -1.89
C LEU A 21 9.56 8.84 -3.21
N LEU A 22 8.67 8.19 -3.97
CA LEU A 22 8.97 7.64 -5.29
C LEU A 22 9.46 8.74 -6.26
N MET A 23 8.75 9.87 -6.30
CA MET A 23 9.13 11.03 -7.11
C MET A 23 10.51 11.57 -6.73
N SER A 24 10.79 11.71 -5.43
CA SER A 24 12.07 12.22 -4.93
C SER A 24 13.26 11.34 -5.31
N VAL A 25 13.08 10.01 -5.32
CA VAL A 25 14.13 9.08 -5.75
C VAL A 25 14.44 9.23 -7.23
N VAL A 26 13.41 9.29 -8.07
CA VAL A 26 13.61 9.44 -9.52
C VAL A 26 14.23 10.80 -9.87
N LEU A 27 13.77 11.89 -9.23
CA LEU A 27 14.30 13.23 -9.47
C LEU A 27 15.70 13.44 -8.90
N SER A 28 16.10 12.70 -7.87
CA SER A 28 17.44 12.85 -7.28
C SER A 28 18.57 12.44 -8.24
N ASN A 29 18.26 11.75 -9.35
CA ASN A 29 19.17 11.20 -10.36
C ASN A 29 20.35 10.38 -9.77
N ARG A 30 20.29 10.09 -8.47
CA ARG A 30 21.21 9.27 -7.68
C ARG A 30 20.40 8.12 -7.14
N LEU A 31 20.08 7.17 -8.02
CA LEU A 31 19.68 5.83 -7.62
C LEU A 31 20.91 5.12 -7.03
N SER A 32 21.39 5.60 -5.88
CA SER A 32 22.15 4.72 -5.01
C SER A 32 21.18 3.61 -4.60
N GLY A 33 21.61 2.35 -4.67
CA GLY A 33 20.71 1.23 -4.35
C GLY A 33 20.07 1.36 -2.95
N ALA A 34 20.71 2.11 -2.04
CA ALA A 34 20.22 2.40 -0.70
C ALA A 34 18.88 3.17 -0.72
N MET A 35 18.66 4.06 -1.70
CA MET A 35 17.45 4.87 -1.77
C MET A 35 16.24 4.08 -2.30
N ALA A 36 16.48 3.12 -3.19
CA ALA A 36 15.46 2.19 -3.67
C ALA A 36 14.98 1.25 -2.55
N GLU A 37 15.89 0.79 -1.69
CA GLU A 37 15.61 -0.05 -0.52
C GLU A 37 14.74 0.65 0.52
N ILE A 38 15.10 1.88 0.84
CA ILE A 38 14.36 2.72 1.79
C ILE A 38 12.95 2.99 1.26
N CYS A 39 12.79 3.23 -0.04
CA CYS A 39 11.46 3.43 -0.64
C CYS A 39 10.62 2.15 -0.66
N ALA A 40 11.19 1.01 -1.04
CA ALA A 40 10.47 -0.27 -1.00
C ALA A 40 10.02 -0.60 0.43
N GLY A 41 10.89 -0.39 1.42
CA GLY A 41 10.57 -0.59 2.83
C GLY A 41 9.46 0.33 3.33
N LEU A 42 9.55 1.63 3.04
CA LEU A 42 8.54 2.61 3.43
C LEU A 42 7.19 2.37 2.73
N LEU A 43 7.21 1.91 1.48
CA LEU A 43 6.00 1.55 0.76
C LEU A 43 5.28 0.41 1.49
N MET A 44 5.95 -0.70 1.77
CA MET A 44 5.34 -1.85 2.44
C MET A 44 4.93 -1.56 3.89
N GLY A 45 5.75 -0.79 4.63
CA GLY A 45 5.40 -0.34 5.98
C GLY A 45 4.17 0.58 6.00
N GLY A 46 4.03 1.46 5.00
CA GLY A 46 2.85 2.30 4.80
C GLY A 46 1.59 1.48 4.49
N THR A 47 1.71 0.45 3.64
CA THR A 47 0.62 -0.49 3.33
C THR A 47 0.13 -1.22 4.58
N LEU A 48 1.03 -1.61 5.50
CA LEU A 48 0.65 -2.23 6.77
C LEU A 48 -0.17 -1.28 7.65
N LEU A 49 0.23 0.00 7.73
CA LEU A 49 -0.51 1.01 8.48
C LEU A 49 -1.89 1.29 7.88
N GLN A 50 -2.02 1.18 6.55
CA GLN A 50 -3.31 1.28 5.86
C GLN A 50 -4.22 0.06 6.11
N LEU A 51 -3.67 -1.11 6.45
CA LEU A 51 -4.48 -2.29 6.79
C LEU A 51 -4.93 -2.29 8.27
N LEU A 52 -4.26 -1.55 9.15
CA LEU A 52 -4.62 -1.42 10.58
C LEU A 52 -4.99 0.01 11.00
N PRO A 53 -6.03 0.62 10.39
CA PRO A 53 -6.43 2.00 10.74
C PRO A 53 -6.91 2.12 12.20
N GLU A 54 -7.50 1.05 12.76
CA GLU A 54 -8.03 1.04 14.13
C GLU A 54 -6.94 0.91 15.20
N HIS A 55 -5.81 0.27 14.89
CA HIS A 55 -4.74 0.01 15.84
C HIS A 55 -3.58 1.02 15.74
N ARG A 56 -3.72 2.07 14.92
CA ARG A 56 -2.71 3.11 14.68
C ARG A 56 -2.18 3.83 15.92
N GLY A 57 -2.94 3.82 17.02
CA GLY A 57 -2.54 4.44 18.28
C GLY A 57 -1.60 3.57 19.13
N GLN A 58 -1.44 2.31 18.77
CA GLN A 58 -0.59 1.38 19.50
C GLN A 58 0.83 1.47 18.97
N TRP A 59 1.80 1.72 19.85
CA TRP A 59 3.21 1.81 19.46
C TRP A 59 3.72 0.54 18.74
N ARG A 60 3.14 -0.63 19.07
CA ARG A 60 3.47 -1.93 18.47
C ARG A 60 3.18 -1.99 16.97
N THR A 61 2.15 -1.29 16.47
CA THR A 61 1.87 -1.26 15.02
C THR A 61 2.92 -0.44 14.27
N TRP A 62 3.40 0.65 14.89
CA TRP A 62 4.49 1.45 14.35
C TRP A 62 5.80 0.66 14.34
N LEU A 63 6.13 -0.07 15.41
CA LEU A 63 7.25 -1.00 15.40
C LEU A 63 7.15 -2.04 14.30
N ALA A 64 5.99 -2.67 14.14
CA ALA A 64 5.82 -3.69 13.12
C ALA A 64 5.94 -3.11 11.71
N SER A 65 5.43 -1.89 11.48
CA SER A 65 5.65 -1.19 10.20
C SER A 65 7.13 -0.89 9.94
N ALA A 66 7.88 -0.47 10.97
CA ALA A 66 9.30 -0.21 10.87
C ALA A 66 10.12 -1.50 10.65
N ALA A 67 9.78 -2.56 11.39
CA ALA A 67 10.40 -3.88 11.23
C ALA A 67 10.14 -4.46 9.83
N LEU A 68 8.89 -4.35 9.34
CA LEU A 68 8.53 -4.76 7.99
C LEU A 68 9.32 -3.95 6.94
N ALA A 69 9.43 -2.64 7.13
CA ALA A 69 10.23 -1.78 6.26
C ALA A 69 11.71 -2.21 6.23
N LEU A 70 12.30 -2.56 7.37
CA LEU A 70 13.67 -3.06 7.47
C LEU A 70 13.85 -4.42 6.79
N VAL A 71 12.90 -5.35 6.98
CA VAL A 71 12.92 -6.67 6.32
C VAL A 71 12.88 -6.50 4.80
N VAL A 72 12.01 -5.62 4.30
CA VAL A 72 11.90 -5.34 2.87
C VAL A 72 13.19 -4.71 2.33
N ALA A 73 13.77 -3.74 3.04
CA ALA A 73 15.05 -3.15 2.65
C ALA A 73 16.17 -4.20 2.60
N GLY A 74 16.24 -5.09 3.60
CA GLY A 74 17.18 -6.22 3.62
C GLY A 74 16.97 -7.23 2.49
N LEU A 75 15.71 -7.50 2.14
CA LEU A 75 15.38 -8.37 1.01
C LEU A 75 15.84 -7.75 -0.31
N VAL A 76 15.59 -6.45 -0.51
CA VAL A 76 16.06 -5.75 -1.71
C VAL A 76 17.58 -5.73 -1.79
N LEU A 77 18.30 -5.55 -0.67
CA LEU A 77 19.76 -5.71 -0.59
C LEU A 77 20.21 -7.11 -1.05
N ALA A 78 19.59 -8.16 -0.52
CA ALA A 78 19.91 -9.54 -0.87
C ALA A 78 19.59 -9.85 -2.35
N CYS A 79 18.54 -9.22 -2.89
CA CYS A 79 18.13 -9.38 -4.28
C CYS A 79 18.94 -8.59 -5.29
N ARG A 80 19.84 -7.67 -4.88
CA ARG A 80 20.68 -6.88 -5.82
C ARG A 80 21.56 -7.72 -6.73
N GLY A 81 21.92 -8.93 -6.32
CA GLY A 81 22.75 -9.86 -7.10
C GLY A 81 21.95 -10.83 -7.99
N LEU A 82 20.62 -10.82 -7.90
CA LEU A 82 19.77 -11.76 -8.64
C LEU A 82 19.36 -11.20 -10.01
N PRO A 83 19.28 -12.05 -11.05
CA PRO A 83 18.77 -11.63 -12.35
C PRO A 83 17.32 -11.19 -12.22
N LEU A 84 17.05 -9.95 -12.64
CA LEU A 84 15.77 -9.27 -12.50
C LEU A 84 14.76 -9.78 -13.56
N THR A 85 14.39 -11.06 -13.45
CA THR A 85 13.35 -11.68 -14.28
C THR A 85 11.97 -11.32 -13.75
N LEU A 86 10.95 -11.29 -14.62
CA LEU A 86 9.56 -11.06 -14.23
C LEU A 86 9.08 -12.05 -13.16
N LEU A 87 9.59 -13.28 -13.18
CA LEU A 87 9.25 -14.32 -12.22
C LEU A 87 9.83 -14.02 -10.82
N VAL A 88 11.09 -13.55 -10.76
CA VAL A 88 11.72 -13.11 -9.51
C VAL A 88 11.03 -11.86 -8.95
N LEU A 89 10.67 -10.92 -9.81
CA LEU A 89 9.92 -9.74 -9.39
C LEU A 89 8.54 -10.13 -8.83
N GLY A 90 7.83 -11.02 -9.53
CA GLY A 90 6.53 -11.52 -9.12
C GLY A 90 6.58 -12.27 -7.78
N SER A 91 7.60 -13.10 -7.56
CA SER A 91 7.76 -13.84 -6.30
C SER A 91 8.11 -12.93 -5.13
N VAL A 92 8.97 -11.93 -5.34
CA VAL A 92 9.28 -10.92 -4.32
C VAL A 92 8.04 -10.12 -3.95
N VAL A 93 7.28 -9.63 -4.93
CA VAL A 93 6.04 -8.89 -4.68
C VAL A 93 5.01 -9.76 -3.94
N ALA A 94 4.82 -11.01 -4.36
CA ALA A 94 3.92 -11.94 -3.69
C ALA A 94 4.34 -12.22 -2.23
N GLY A 95 5.62 -12.47 -2.01
CA GLY A 95 6.18 -12.72 -0.67
C GLY A 95 6.03 -11.52 0.26
N LEU A 96 6.34 -10.31 -0.23
CA LEU A 96 6.18 -9.07 0.54
C LEU A 96 4.70 -8.79 0.86
N THR A 97 3.81 -9.05 -0.08
CA THR A 97 2.36 -8.92 0.12
C THR A 97 1.88 -9.89 1.20
N LEU A 98 2.29 -11.16 1.11
CA LEU A 98 1.98 -12.18 2.11
C LEU A 98 2.50 -11.79 3.49
N LEU A 99 3.76 -11.35 3.59
CA LEU A 99 4.38 -10.92 4.85
C LEU A 99 3.61 -9.76 5.51
N THR A 100 3.14 -8.82 4.69
CA THR A 100 2.36 -7.67 5.15
C THR A 100 0.99 -8.11 5.69
N VAL A 101 0.30 -9.00 4.98
CA VAL A 101 -1.00 -9.54 5.42
C VAL A 101 -0.84 -10.41 6.67
N LEU A 102 0.21 -11.24 6.75
CA LEU A 102 0.52 -12.05 7.93
C LEU A 102 0.81 -11.18 9.15
N SER A 103 1.63 -10.14 8.98
CA SER A 103 1.93 -9.18 10.05
C SER A 103 0.67 -8.45 10.51
N ALA A 104 -0.19 -8.06 9.57
CA ALA A 104 -1.47 -7.41 9.86
C ALA A 104 -2.42 -8.32 10.65
N ALA A 105 -2.51 -9.59 10.26
CA ALA A 105 -3.35 -10.58 10.91
C ALA A 105 -2.81 -10.99 12.30
N ALA A 106 -1.49 -11.02 12.49
CA ALA A 106 -0.86 -11.44 13.75
C ALA A 106 -0.87 -10.36 14.84
N LEU A 107 -0.77 -9.08 14.46
CA LEU A 107 -0.62 -7.94 15.38
C LEU A 107 -1.70 -7.85 16.48
N PRO A 108 -3.01 -8.02 16.18
CA PRO A 108 -4.06 -8.02 17.21
C PRO A 108 -4.16 -9.32 18.03
N GLY A 109 -3.26 -10.30 17.84
CA GLY A 109 -3.24 -11.60 18.52
C GLY A 109 -3.72 -12.76 17.64
N LEU A 110 -3.57 -14.00 18.14
CA LEU A 110 -3.83 -15.23 17.38
C LEU A 110 -5.30 -15.68 17.31
N ALA A 111 -6.16 -15.15 18.19
CA ALA A 111 -7.58 -15.50 18.18
C ALA A 111 -8.24 -15.03 16.87
N TYR A 112 -8.92 -15.92 16.12
CA TYR A 112 -9.49 -15.59 14.81
C TYR A 112 -8.47 -15.12 13.75
N PHE A 113 -7.18 -15.51 13.90
CA PHE A 113 -6.10 -15.16 12.98
C PHE A 113 -6.47 -15.45 11.52
N TRP A 114 -6.89 -16.69 11.23
CA TRP A 114 -7.20 -17.10 9.85
C TRP A 114 -8.33 -16.29 9.24
N ARG A 115 -9.36 -15.96 10.02
CA ARG A 115 -10.47 -15.13 9.54
C ARG A 115 -9.98 -13.73 9.17
N ARG A 116 -9.14 -13.10 10.02
CA ARG A 116 -8.54 -11.79 9.74
C ARG A 116 -7.56 -11.84 8.57
N PHE A 117 -6.78 -12.90 8.45
CA PHE A 117 -5.87 -13.11 7.34
C PHE A 117 -6.60 -13.17 6.00
N PHE A 118 -7.64 -14.01 5.89
CA PHE A 118 -8.42 -14.11 4.65
C PHE A 118 -9.17 -12.81 4.33
N ASP A 119 -9.67 -12.13 5.36
CA ASP A 119 -10.25 -10.80 5.18
C ASP A 119 -9.20 -9.86 4.58
N TYR A 120 -8.08 -9.59 5.27
CA TYR A 120 -7.02 -8.70 4.77
C TYR A 120 -6.45 -9.13 3.41
N ALA A 121 -6.31 -10.43 3.15
CA ALA A 121 -5.87 -10.94 1.85
C ALA A 121 -6.87 -10.57 0.74
N LEU A 122 -8.18 -10.70 1.00
CA LEU A 122 -9.23 -10.31 0.07
C LEU A 122 -9.21 -8.80 -0.18
N TRP A 123 -9.04 -8.00 0.88
CA TRP A 123 -8.90 -6.53 0.80
C TRP A 123 -7.76 -6.12 -0.14
N VAL A 124 -6.59 -6.72 0.08
CA VAL A 124 -5.40 -6.43 -0.72
C VAL A 124 -5.56 -6.93 -2.16
N ALA A 125 -6.13 -8.12 -2.36
CA ALA A 125 -6.35 -8.68 -3.70
C ALA A 125 -7.32 -7.83 -4.53
N LEU A 126 -8.36 -7.27 -3.92
CA LEU A 126 -9.31 -6.36 -4.58
C LEU A 126 -8.72 -4.97 -4.83
N ALA A 127 -7.82 -4.50 -3.97
CA ALA A 127 -7.18 -3.19 -4.11
C ALA A 127 -5.98 -3.20 -5.08
N LEU A 128 -5.30 -4.34 -5.25
CA LEU A 128 -4.11 -4.50 -6.09
C LEU A 128 -4.26 -4.05 -7.55
N PRO A 129 -5.42 -4.27 -8.22
CA PRO A 129 -5.60 -3.86 -9.61
C PRO A 129 -5.68 -2.34 -9.80
N LEU A 130 -6.09 -1.58 -8.79
CA LEU A 130 -6.27 -0.13 -8.88
C LEU A 130 -5.00 0.65 -9.25
N PRO A 131 -3.83 0.42 -8.63
CA PRO A 131 -2.60 1.06 -9.06
C PRO A 131 -2.23 0.70 -10.51
N TRP A 132 -2.53 -0.52 -10.98
CA TRP A 132 -2.29 -0.90 -12.37
C TRP A 132 -3.19 -0.16 -13.35
N ILE A 133 -4.49 -0.02 -13.01
CA ILE A 133 -5.45 0.77 -13.80
C ILE A 133 -5.03 2.24 -13.83
N ALA A 134 -4.65 2.81 -12.68
CA ALA A 134 -4.16 4.17 -12.59
C ALA A 134 -2.88 4.36 -13.41
N GLN A 135 -1.94 3.41 -13.34
CA GLN A 135 -0.72 3.44 -14.14
C GLN A 135 -1.00 3.29 -15.65
N ALA A 136 -1.99 2.48 -16.05
CA ALA A 136 -2.40 2.36 -17.45
C ALA A 136 -3.01 3.67 -17.97
N LEU A 137 -3.88 4.31 -17.19
CA LEU A 137 -4.44 5.63 -17.51
C LEU A 137 -3.36 6.70 -17.58
N LEU A 138 -2.42 6.69 -16.65
CA LEU A 138 -1.28 7.60 -16.65
C LEU A 138 -0.38 7.37 -17.86
N LYS A 139 -0.11 6.11 -18.26
CA LYS A 139 0.65 5.82 -19.48
C LYS A 139 -0.03 6.40 -20.73
N VAL A 140 -1.35 6.24 -20.85
CA VAL A 140 -2.13 6.82 -21.96
C VAL A 140 -2.03 8.34 -21.95
N TRP A 141 -2.12 8.96 -20.77
CA TRP A 141 -1.97 10.40 -20.61
C TRP A 141 -0.55 10.88 -20.97
N THR A 142 0.48 10.14 -20.58
CA THR A 142 1.89 10.50 -20.86
C THR A 142 2.27 10.41 -22.34
N THR A 143 1.48 9.70 -23.15
CA THR A 143 1.63 9.72 -24.62
C THR A 143 1.37 11.11 -25.20
N TYR A 144 0.55 11.91 -24.51
CA TYR A 144 0.17 13.27 -24.95
C TYR A 144 0.79 14.38 -24.09
N HIS A 145 1.37 14.04 -22.93
CA HIS A 145 1.94 15.00 -21.98
C HIS A 145 3.23 14.44 -21.38
N ASP A 146 4.32 15.20 -21.40
CA ASP A 146 5.58 14.75 -20.81
C ASP A 146 5.57 15.02 -19.29
N PRO A 147 5.49 13.99 -18.42
CA PRO A 147 5.29 14.17 -17.00
C PRO A 147 6.52 14.75 -16.30
N LEU A 148 7.70 14.72 -16.94
CA LEU A 148 8.95 15.19 -16.35
C LEU A 148 9.19 16.69 -16.59
N LYS A 149 8.40 17.33 -17.46
CA LYS A 149 8.53 18.78 -17.75
C LYS A 149 7.90 19.68 -16.69
N GLY A 150 6.95 19.16 -15.91
CA GLY A 150 6.23 19.91 -14.89
C GLY A 150 6.29 19.22 -13.53
N GLY A 151 6.60 19.96 -12.46
CA GLY A 151 6.65 19.40 -11.10
C GLY A 151 5.30 18.84 -10.63
N TRP A 152 4.20 19.43 -11.09
CA TRP A 152 2.84 18.91 -10.82
C TRP A 152 2.54 17.63 -11.58
N ASP A 153 2.95 17.54 -12.84
CA ASP A 153 2.70 16.36 -13.68
C ASP A 153 3.49 15.14 -13.19
N ALA A 154 4.74 15.36 -12.75
CA ALA A 154 5.54 14.34 -12.09
C ALA A 154 4.89 13.86 -10.79
N LEU A 155 4.36 14.78 -9.98
CA LEU A 155 3.66 14.43 -8.75
C LEU A 155 2.45 13.52 -9.02
N VAL A 156 1.61 13.88 -9.99
CA VAL A 156 0.43 13.08 -10.37
C VAL A 156 0.85 11.70 -10.89
N PHE A 157 1.92 11.63 -11.67
CA PHE A 157 2.43 10.37 -12.20
C PHE A 157 2.90 9.40 -11.10
N PHE A 158 3.62 9.89 -10.08
CA PHE A 158 4.14 9.04 -9.00
C PHE A 158 3.13 8.78 -7.88
N ALA A 159 2.32 9.78 -7.52
CA ALA A 159 1.33 9.64 -6.45
C ALA A 159 0.01 9.02 -6.92
N GLY A 160 -0.32 9.08 -8.21
CA GLY A 160 -1.56 8.54 -8.75
C GLY A 160 -1.80 7.07 -8.38
N PRO A 161 -0.84 6.15 -8.64
CA PRO A 161 -1.02 4.73 -8.32
C PRO A 161 -1.18 4.46 -6.82
N THR A 162 -0.37 5.10 -5.96
CA THR A 162 -0.42 4.91 -4.50
C THR A 162 -1.70 5.50 -3.90
N LEU A 163 -2.18 6.63 -4.43
CA LEU A 163 -3.48 7.21 -4.06
C LEU A 163 -4.64 6.33 -4.53
N ALA A 164 -4.59 5.77 -5.74
CA ALA A 164 -5.62 4.87 -6.25
C ALA A 164 -5.72 3.60 -5.40
N PHE A 165 -4.58 3.02 -5.00
CA PHE A 165 -4.54 1.89 -4.08
C PHE A 165 -5.16 2.25 -2.71
N SER A 166 -4.74 3.38 -2.14
CA SER A 166 -5.22 3.86 -0.84
C SER A 166 -6.73 4.14 -0.85
N LEU A 167 -7.23 4.74 -1.94
CA LEU A 167 -8.65 5.00 -2.15
C LEU A 167 -9.44 3.69 -2.32
N GLY A 168 -8.89 2.73 -3.05
CA GLY A 168 -9.46 1.40 -3.22
C GLY A 168 -9.69 0.68 -1.89
N LEU A 169 -8.66 0.62 -1.04
CA LEU A 169 -8.79 0.06 0.31
C LEU A 169 -9.90 0.76 1.12
N PHE A 170 -10.00 2.08 1.03
CA PHE A 170 -11.04 2.83 1.73
C PHE A 170 -12.46 2.58 1.18
N LEU A 171 -12.63 2.51 -0.14
CA LEU A 171 -13.94 2.32 -0.80
C LEU A 171 -14.49 0.90 -0.58
N ILE A 172 -13.65 -0.11 -0.72
CA ILE A 172 -14.01 -1.48 -0.33
C ILE A 172 -14.40 -1.49 1.16
N GLY A 173 -13.76 -0.61 1.95
CA GLY A 173 -13.90 -0.37 3.40
C GLY A 173 -15.34 -0.13 3.75
N LEU A 174 -15.83 0.92 3.10
CA LEU A 174 -17.20 1.38 3.18
C LEU A 174 -18.18 0.35 2.63
N CYS A 175 -17.88 -0.27 1.48
CA CYS A 175 -18.79 -1.20 0.83
C CYS A 175 -19.10 -2.41 1.72
N LEU A 176 -18.08 -3.07 2.27
CA LEU A 176 -18.29 -4.20 3.20
C LEU A 176 -18.98 -3.77 4.49
N ALA A 177 -18.61 -2.62 5.06
CA ALA A 177 -19.29 -2.11 6.25
C ALA A 177 -20.79 -1.87 5.98
N THR A 178 -21.14 -1.35 4.81
CA THR A 178 -22.54 -1.18 4.41
C THR A 178 -23.26 -2.50 4.16
N LEU A 179 -22.62 -3.49 3.54
CA LEU A 179 -23.18 -4.82 3.31
C LEU A 179 -23.42 -5.58 4.62
N LEU A 180 -22.46 -5.55 5.55
CA LEU A 180 -22.59 -6.16 6.87
C LEU A 180 -23.71 -5.51 7.69
N ARG A 181 -23.84 -4.17 7.60
CA ARG A 181 -24.94 -3.44 8.26
C ARG A 181 -26.31 -3.81 7.67
N ARG A 182 -26.37 -4.08 6.36
CA ARG A 182 -27.60 -4.49 5.68
C ARG A 182 -28.02 -5.90 6.09
N ASN A 183 -27.06 -6.84 6.14
CA ASN A 183 -27.31 -8.23 6.52
C ASN A 183 -27.70 -8.40 8.00
N THR A 184 -27.20 -7.53 8.88
CA THR A 184 -27.58 -7.51 10.31
C THR A 184 -28.97 -6.94 10.55
N MET A 185 -29.43 -5.98 9.73
CA MET A 185 -30.82 -5.49 9.79
C MET A 185 -31.83 -6.51 9.24
N THR A 186 -31.46 -7.29 8.23
CA THR A 186 -32.34 -8.34 7.67
C THR A 186 -32.46 -9.59 8.55
N ALA A 187 -31.53 -9.81 9.48
CA ALA A 187 -31.56 -10.95 10.41
C ALA A 187 -32.36 -10.66 11.70
N VAL A 188 -32.83 -9.42 11.89
CA VAL A 188 -33.58 -8.97 13.07
C VAL A 188 -35.08 -8.75 12.75
N CYS A 189 -35.49 -8.92 11.49
CA CYS A 189 -36.89 -8.97 11.06
C CYS A 189 -37.32 -10.43 10.88
#